data_AF-A0A679JS64-F1
#
_entry.id   AF-A0A679JS64-F1
#
_cell.length_a   1.000
_cell.length_b   1.000
_cell.length_c   1.000
_cell.angle_alpha   90.00
_cell.angle_beta   90.00
_cell.angle_gamma   90.00
#
_symmetry.space_group_name_H-M   'P 1'
#
loop_
_entity.id
_entity.type
_entity.pdbx_description
1 polymer ?
#
loop_
_entity_poly.entity_id
_entity_poly.type
_entity_poly.pdbx_seq_one_letter_code
_entity_poly.pdbx_strand_id
1 'polypeptide(L)'
;MTVNAEVDFISKVERAYQGEVYGEALYSGIADAMDDPDRAEKWRVLTELEVVTKVRMRDLVAKLGGDLRESEVFRQKGVDHVHKYASMPWTDFMKVFSRELDPIIERYAALEERCAPEDVETLRFLTEHEIVTKTFCDLELAGRSDISIEPTRELIAKMRAA
;
A
#
# COMPACT_ATOMS: atom_id res chain seq x y z
N MET A 1 9.22 -4.21 30.07
CA MET A 1 8.11 -3.81 29.18
C MET A 1 7.92 -4.95 28.20
N THR A 2 6.72 -5.46 27.99
CA THR A 2 6.00 -6.46 28.80
C THR A 2 5.19 -7.17 27.74
N VAL A 3 5.47 -8.45 27.44
CA VAL A 3 4.84 -9.34 26.43
C VAL A 3 3.66 -8.78 25.62
N ASN A 4 2.62 -8.24 26.26
CA ASN A 4 1.53 -7.47 25.64
C ASN A 4 1.94 -6.39 24.62
N ALA A 5 3.02 -5.64 24.84
CA ALA A 5 3.47 -4.58 23.92
C ALA A 5 4.13 -5.13 22.65
N GLU A 6 4.77 -6.29 22.77
CA GLU A 6 5.39 -7.03 21.65
C GLU A 6 4.31 -7.73 20.83
N VAL A 7 3.36 -8.40 21.49
CA VAL A 7 2.18 -9.00 20.84
C VAL A 7 1.34 -7.94 20.11
N ASP A 8 1.16 -6.75 20.69
CA ASP A 8 0.49 -5.61 20.04
C ASP A 8 1.25 -5.13 18.79
N PHE A 9 2.59 -5.10 18.84
CA PHE A 9 3.41 -4.71 17.69
C PHE A 9 3.31 -5.74 16.55
N ILE A 10 3.49 -7.02 16.84
CA ILE A 10 3.39 -8.11 15.84
C ILE A 10 2.01 -8.08 15.18
N SER A 11 0.94 -7.95 15.96
CA SER A 11 -0.43 -7.87 15.44
C SER A 11 -0.64 -6.68 14.49
N LYS A 12 0.05 -5.55 14.72
CA LYS A 12 -0.03 -4.38 13.83
C LYS A 12 0.77 -4.57 12.55
N VAL A 13 1.94 -5.21 12.62
CA VAL A 13 2.74 -5.57 11.44
C VAL A 13 1.99 -6.59 10.58
N GLU A 14 1.37 -7.60 11.20
CA GLU A 14 0.47 -8.54 10.51
C GLU A 14 -0.69 -7.81 9.84
N ARG A 15 -1.33 -6.87 10.54
CA ARG A 15 -2.43 -6.09 9.96
C ARG A 15 -1.98 -5.24 8.77
N ALA A 16 -0.75 -4.70 8.79
CA ALA A 16 -0.17 -4.01 7.65
C ALA A 16 0.06 -4.98 6.48
N TYR A 17 0.62 -6.16 6.73
CA TYR A 17 0.73 -7.23 5.72
C TYR A 17 -0.62 -7.59 5.08
N GLN A 18 -1.69 -7.71 5.88
CA GLN A 18 -3.04 -7.92 5.34
C GLN A 18 -3.60 -6.69 4.60
N GLY A 19 -3.14 -5.50 4.94
CA GLY A 19 -3.38 -4.26 4.19
C GLY A 19 -2.93 -4.40 2.74
N GLU A 20 -1.76 -4.99 2.50
CA GLU A 20 -1.25 -5.22 1.14
C GLU A 20 -2.08 -6.26 0.36
N VAL A 21 -2.62 -7.27 1.05
CA VAL A 21 -3.57 -8.23 0.42
C VAL A 21 -4.86 -7.52 -0.02
N TYR A 22 -5.33 -6.58 0.79
CA TYR A 22 -6.48 -5.73 0.44
C TYR A 22 -6.14 -4.79 -0.72
N GLY A 23 -5.00 -4.10 -0.68
CA GLY A 23 -4.56 -3.15 -1.69
C GLY A 23 -4.33 -3.81 -3.05
N GLU A 24 -3.64 -4.95 -3.09
CA GLU A 24 -3.45 -5.74 -4.31
C GLU A 24 -4.79 -6.05 -5.01
N ALA A 25 -5.76 -6.57 -4.25
CA ALA A 25 -7.07 -6.94 -4.79
C ALA A 25 -7.87 -5.71 -5.25
N LEU A 26 -7.86 -4.64 -4.46
CA LEU A 26 -8.54 -3.40 -4.78
C LEU A 26 -7.96 -2.74 -6.05
N TYR A 27 -6.64 -2.60 -6.12
CA TYR A 27 -5.98 -1.87 -7.20
C TYR A 27 -6.05 -2.63 -8.51
N SER A 28 -5.89 -3.97 -8.47
CA SER A 28 -6.07 -4.80 -9.66
C SER A 28 -7.50 -4.68 -10.17
N GLY A 29 -8.49 -4.76 -9.28
CA GLY A 29 -9.89 -4.61 -9.68
C GLY A 29 -10.23 -3.22 -10.22
N ILE A 30 -9.61 -2.17 -9.68
CA ILE A 30 -9.73 -0.81 -10.25
C ILE A 30 -9.11 -0.76 -11.64
N ALA A 31 -7.91 -1.31 -11.84
CA ALA A 31 -7.24 -1.33 -13.14
C ALA A 31 -8.11 -2.01 -14.22
N ASP A 32 -8.78 -3.11 -13.85
CA ASP A 32 -9.66 -3.86 -14.75
C ASP A 32 -10.98 -3.14 -15.06
N ALA A 33 -11.44 -2.28 -14.15
CA ALA A 33 -12.69 -1.52 -14.31
C ALA A 33 -12.51 -0.17 -15.03
N MET A 34 -11.28 0.26 -15.34
CA MET A 34 -10.99 1.54 -15.97
C MET A 34 -11.12 1.47 -17.49
N ASP A 35 -11.96 2.33 -18.08
CA ASP A 35 -12.08 2.47 -19.53
C ASP A 35 -10.88 3.18 -20.17
N ASP A 36 -10.24 4.08 -19.42
CA ASP A 36 -9.06 4.83 -19.86
C ASP A 36 -7.81 3.95 -19.71
N PRO A 37 -7.13 3.59 -20.81
CA PRO A 37 -6.00 2.66 -20.77
C PRO A 37 -4.78 3.22 -20.02
N ASP A 38 -4.56 4.53 -20.06
CA ASP A 38 -3.44 5.15 -19.35
C ASP A 38 -3.67 5.12 -17.85
N ARG A 39 -4.91 5.36 -17.40
CA ARG A 39 -5.27 5.23 -15.98
C ARG A 39 -5.23 3.78 -15.52
N ALA A 40 -5.75 2.85 -16.32
CA ALA A 40 -5.67 1.43 -16.03
C ALA A 40 -4.22 0.98 -15.82
N GLU A 41 -3.31 1.43 -16.68
CA GLU A 41 -1.88 1.07 -16.56
C GLU A 41 -1.24 1.62 -15.28
N LYS A 42 -1.55 2.86 -14.88
CA LYS A 42 -1.05 3.41 -13.61
C LYS A 42 -1.52 2.59 -12.41
N TRP A 43 -2.76 2.12 -12.43
CA TRP A 43 -3.28 1.23 -11.38
C TRP A 43 -2.60 -0.13 -11.37
N ARG A 44 -2.23 -0.70 -12.54
CA ARG A 44 -1.42 -1.93 -12.59
C ARG A 44 -0.05 -1.75 -11.95
N VAL A 45 0.59 -0.60 -12.17
CA VAL A 45 1.86 -0.27 -11.52
C VAL A 45 1.69 -0.12 -10.00
N LEU A 46 0.58 0.48 -9.53
CA LEU A 46 0.27 0.52 -8.09
C LEU A 46 0.00 -0.89 -7.54
N THR A 47 -0.67 -1.78 -8.28
CA THR A 47 -0.82 -3.19 -7.89
C THR A 47 0.54 -3.88 -7.77
N GLU A 48 1.48 -3.60 -8.67
CA GLU A 48 2.83 -4.13 -8.58
C GLU A 48 3.54 -3.65 -7.30
N LEU A 49 3.33 -2.39 -6.89
CA LEU A 49 3.84 -1.86 -5.62
C LEU A 49 3.31 -2.66 -4.43
N GLU A 50 1.99 -2.89 -4.36
CA GLU A 50 1.35 -3.71 -3.32
C GLU A 50 1.95 -5.13 -3.26
N VAL A 51 2.15 -5.76 -4.42
CA VAL A 51 2.74 -7.11 -4.50
C VAL A 51 4.16 -7.13 -3.92
N VAL A 52 5.02 -6.18 -4.29
CA VAL A 52 6.42 -6.17 -3.79
C VAL A 52 6.49 -5.80 -2.31
N THR A 53 5.64 -4.87 -1.84
CA THR A 53 5.54 -4.52 -0.41
C THR A 53 5.04 -5.72 0.39
N LYS A 54 4.01 -6.43 -0.09
CA LYS A 54 3.47 -7.63 0.55
C LYS A 54 4.51 -8.71 0.76
N VAL A 55 5.36 -8.98 -0.26
CA VAL A 55 6.44 -9.96 -0.14
C VAL A 55 7.41 -9.56 0.97
N ARG A 56 7.84 -8.30 1.01
CA ARG A 56 8.77 -7.80 2.04
C ARG A 56 8.14 -7.84 3.44
N MET A 57 6.86 -7.48 3.55
CA MET A 57 6.12 -7.53 4.80
C MET A 57 5.92 -8.96 5.30
N ARG A 58 5.70 -9.92 4.40
CA ARG A 58 5.61 -11.34 4.75
C ARG A 58 6.89 -11.85 5.40
N ASP A 59 8.05 -11.46 4.88
CA ASP A 59 9.34 -11.84 5.46
C ASP A 59 9.52 -11.25 6.87
N LEU A 60 9.10 -10.00 7.09
CA LEU A 60 9.11 -9.38 8.41
C LEU A 60 8.15 -10.07 9.38
N VAL A 61 6.92 -10.38 8.96
CA VAL A 61 5.96 -11.13 9.78
C VAL A 61 6.55 -12.50 10.16
N ALA A 62 7.25 -13.17 9.23
CA ALA A 62 7.87 -14.47 9.49
C ALA A 62 8.97 -14.36 10.53
N LYS A 63 9.84 -13.34 10.39
CA LYS A 63 10.91 -13.03 11.35
C LYS A 63 10.36 -12.79 12.76
N LEU A 64 9.23 -12.09 12.85
CA LEU A 64 8.57 -11.74 14.11
C LEU A 64 7.72 -12.89 14.70
N GLY A 65 7.61 -14.03 14.01
CA GLY A 65 6.82 -15.18 14.46
C GLY A 65 5.29 -15.01 14.31
N GLY A 66 4.85 -14.13 13.41
CA GLY A 66 3.44 -13.88 13.11
C GLY A 66 2.83 -14.83 12.07
N ASP A 67 1.56 -14.60 11.76
CA ASP A 67 0.77 -15.37 10.78
C ASP A 67 0.99 -14.91 9.33
N LEU A 68 1.52 -15.82 8.51
CA LEU A 68 1.84 -15.59 7.10
C LEU A 68 0.71 -15.87 6.13
N ARG A 69 -0.45 -16.31 6.63
CA ARG A 69 -1.59 -16.63 5.78
C ARG A 69 -2.23 -15.35 5.29
N GLU A 70 -2.41 -15.25 3.98
CA GLU A 70 -3.21 -14.17 3.42
C GLU A 70 -4.67 -14.34 3.82
N SER A 71 -5.29 -13.25 4.25
CA SER A 71 -6.66 -13.23 4.72
C SER A 71 -7.63 -13.09 3.55
N GLU A 72 -8.45 -14.12 3.32
CA GLU A 72 -9.55 -14.07 2.36
C GLU A 72 -10.53 -12.91 2.66
N VAL A 73 -10.70 -12.56 3.94
CA VAL A 73 -11.55 -11.43 4.35
C VAL A 73 -10.99 -10.10 3.85
N PHE A 74 -9.68 -9.88 3.93
CA PHE A 74 -9.06 -8.66 3.40
C PHE A 74 -9.09 -8.63 1.88
N ARG A 75 -8.82 -9.77 1.23
CA ARG A 75 -8.93 -9.92 -0.22
C ARG A 75 -10.33 -9.59 -0.72
N GLN A 76 -11.36 -10.22 -0.16
CA GLN A 76 -12.75 -9.98 -0.54
C GLN A 76 -13.16 -8.54 -0.27
N LYS A 77 -12.72 -7.95 0.85
CA LYS A 77 -12.96 -6.53 1.14
C LYS A 77 -12.36 -5.61 0.06
N GLY A 78 -11.18 -5.95 -0.47
CA GLY A 78 -10.57 -5.22 -1.59
C GLY A 78 -11.45 -5.27 -2.83
N VAL A 79 -11.90 -6.47 -3.20
CA VAL A 79 -12.83 -6.70 -4.32
C VAL A 79 -14.13 -5.92 -4.15
N ASP A 80 -14.76 -5.99 -2.97
CA ASP A 80 -16.03 -5.32 -2.67
C ASP A 80 -15.92 -3.79 -2.78
N HIS A 81 -14.73 -3.25 -2.52
CA HIS A 81 -14.48 -1.82 -2.56
C HIS A 81 -14.15 -1.28 -3.96
N VAL A 82 -13.89 -2.13 -4.96
CA VAL A 82 -13.57 -1.69 -6.33
C VAL A 82 -14.63 -0.73 -6.87
N HIS A 83 -15.90 -1.12 -6.76
CA HIS A 83 -17.01 -0.33 -7.29
C HIS A 83 -17.10 1.06 -6.63
N LYS A 84 -16.75 1.20 -5.34
CA LYS A 84 -16.74 2.51 -4.64
C LYS A 84 -15.88 3.51 -5.39
N TYR A 85 -14.70 3.11 -5.84
CA TYR A 85 -13.72 4.01 -6.44
C TYR A 85 -13.84 4.08 -7.96
N ALA A 86 -14.03 2.95 -8.62
CA ALA A 86 -14.14 2.89 -10.08
C ALA A 86 -15.36 3.67 -10.62
N SER A 87 -16.41 3.84 -9.83
CA SER A 87 -17.58 4.63 -10.23
C SER A 87 -17.43 6.15 -10.04
N MET A 88 -16.35 6.61 -9.40
CA MET A 88 -16.15 8.05 -9.12
C MET A 88 -15.56 8.76 -10.35
N PRO A 89 -15.93 10.03 -10.58
CA PRO A 89 -15.14 10.89 -11.46
C PRO A 89 -13.68 10.92 -11.01
N TRP A 90 -12.74 10.85 -11.96
CA TRP A 90 -11.30 10.72 -11.67
C TRP A 90 -10.78 11.72 -10.63
N THR A 91 -11.12 13.00 -10.79
CA THR A 91 -10.70 14.05 -9.85
C THR A 91 -11.24 13.83 -8.44
N ASP A 92 -12.47 13.32 -8.29
CA ASP A 92 -13.05 13.05 -6.98
C ASP A 92 -12.46 11.78 -6.37
N PHE A 93 -12.17 10.77 -7.19
CA PHE A 93 -11.42 9.60 -6.77
C PHE A 93 -10.06 10.00 -6.21
N MET A 94 -9.23 10.72 -6.96
CA MET A 94 -7.89 11.14 -6.50
C MET A 94 -7.95 11.96 -5.20
N LYS A 95 -8.95 12.84 -5.04
CA LYS A 95 -9.15 13.60 -3.79
C LYS A 95 -9.50 12.70 -2.60
N VAL A 96 -10.48 11.83 -2.78
CA VAL A 96 -10.94 10.92 -1.71
C VAL A 96 -9.81 9.99 -1.31
N PHE A 97 -9.13 9.42 -2.29
CA PHE A 97 -8.07 8.45 -2.07
C PHE A 97 -6.85 9.09 -1.40
N SER A 98 -6.36 10.23 -1.91
CA SER A 98 -5.26 10.99 -1.31
C SER A 98 -5.48 11.27 0.19
N ARG A 99 -6.69 11.68 0.57
CA ARG A 99 -7.06 11.96 1.96
C ARG A 99 -7.15 10.68 2.83
N GLU A 100 -7.58 9.56 2.25
CA GLU A 100 -7.68 8.29 2.99
C GLU A 100 -6.30 7.72 3.35
N LEU A 101 -5.23 8.13 2.65
CA LEU A 101 -3.85 7.68 2.89
C LEU A 101 -3.18 8.39 4.09
N ASP A 102 -3.54 9.65 4.39
CA ASP A 102 -2.94 10.43 5.49
C ASP A 102 -2.89 9.67 6.84
N PRO A 103 -4.01 9.13 7.38
CA PRO A 103 -3.98 8.39 8.63
C PRO A 103 -3.31 7.00 8.52
N ILE A 104 -3.03 6.51 7.31
CA ILE A 104 -2.31 5.25 7.09
C ILE A 104 -0.81 5.51 7.15
N ILE A 105 -0.33 6.58 6.49
CA ILE A 105 1.06 7.05 6.56
C ILE A 105 1.46 7.28 8.01
N GLU A 106 0.65 8.01 8.79
CA GLU A 106 0.92 8.25 10.22
C GLU A 106 1.03 6.95 11.02
N ARG A 107 0.16 5.97 10.71
CA ARG A 107 0.16 4.67 11.39
C ARG A 107 1.42 3.87 11.10
N TYR A 108 1.88 3.86 9.85
CA TYR A 108 3.06 3.09 9.45
C TYR A 108 4.36 3.76 9.87
N ALA A 109 4.44 5.09 9.84
CA ALA A 109 5.55 5.84 10.44
C ALA A 109 5.72 5.50 11.93
N ALA A 110 4.62 5.38 12.68
CA ALA A 110 4.67 4.96 14.09
C ALA A 110 5.14 3.50 14.30
N LEU A 111 5.02 2.62 13.30
CA LEU A 111 5.62 1.28 13.34
C LEU A 111 7.13 1.35 13.09
N GLU A 112 7.57 2.15 12.11
CA GLU A 112 8.99 2.39 11.82
C GLU A 112 9.72 2.91 13.08
N GLU A 113 9.15 3.87 13.79
CA GLU A 113 9.76 4.43 15.02
C GLU A 113 9.94 3.43 16.16
N ARG A 114 9.10 2.39 16.20
CA ARG A 114 9.02 1.44 17.32
C ARG A 114 9.73 0.11 17.06
N CYS A 115 10.13 -0.13 15.82
CA CYS A 115 10.72 -1.41 15.43
C CYS A 115 12.19 -1.54 15.89
N ALA A 116 12.70 -2.77 15.80
CA ALA A 116 14.12 -3.01 16.02
C ALA A 116 14.95 -2.35 14.89
N PRO A 117 16.18 -1.88 15.15
CA PRO A 117 17.00 -1.19 14.14
C PRO A 117 17.17 -1.94 12.82
N GLU A 118 17.22 -3.27 12.87
CA GLU A 118 17.36 -4.12 11.70
C GLU A 118 16.07 -4.26 10.84
N ASP A 119 14.91 -3.85 11.37
CA ASP A 119 13.61 -3.91 10.68
C ASP A 119 13.17 -2.54 10.12
N VAL A 120 13.88 -1.47 10.48
CA VAL A 120 13.57 -0.08 10.09
C VAL A 120 13.45 0.06 8.58
N GLU A 121 14.32 -0.58 7.80
CA GLU A 121 14.30 -0.45 6.35
C GLU A 121 13.00 -1.01 5.72
N THR A 122 12.50 -2.13 6.25
CA THR A 122 11.25 -2.73 5.76
C THR A 122 10.04 -1.89 6.13
N LEU A 123 9.98 -1.34 7.35
CA LEU A 123 8.86 -0.50 7.76
C LEU A 123 8.93 0.92 7.18
N ARG A 124 10.13 1.41 6.89
CA ARG A 124 10.31 2.60 6.07
C ARG A 124 9.77 2.38 4.68
N PHE A 125 10.08 1.25 4.05
CA PHE A 125 9.56 0.92 2.73
C PHE A 125 8.03 0.86 2.73
N LEU A 126 7.42 0.24 3.75
CA LEU A 126 5.97 0.24 3.94
C LEU A 126 5.39 1.67 3.99
N THR A 127 6.07 2.60 4.67
CA THR A 127 5.63 4.01 4.75
C THR A 127 5.88 4.77 3.44
N GLU A 128 7.02 4.55 2.79
CA GLU A 128 7.37 5.14 1.48
C GLU A 128 6.35 4.71 0.41
N HIS A 129 5.84 3.47 0.46
CA HIS A 129 4.80 2.97 -0.44
C HIS A 129 3.54 3.85 -0.38
N GLU A 130 3.04 4.16 0.81
CA GLU A 130 1.84 4.99 0.96
C GLU A 130 2.09 6.43 0.50
N ILE A 131 3.29 6.95 0.76
CA ILE A 131 3.71 8.30 0.35
C ILE A 131 3.74 8.43 -1.17
N VAL A 132 4.28 7.45 -1.90
CA VAL A 132 4.31 7.53 -3.37
C VAL A 132 2.92 7.35 -3.97
N THR A 133 2.06 6.52 -3.37
CA THR A 133 0.64 6.40 -3.78
C THR A 133 -0.11 7.71 -3.57
N LYS A 134 0.14 8.41 -2.45
CA LYS A 134 -0.41 9.74 -2.22
C LYS A 134 0.14 10.77 -3.21
N THR A 135 1.44 10.72 -3.48
CA THR A 135 2.11 11.61 -4.45
C THR A 135 1.52 11.43 -5.85
N PHE A 136 1.22 10.20 -6.27
CA PHE A 136 0.50 9.91 -7.49
C PHE A 136 -0.84 10.66 -7.55
N CYS A 137 -1.65 10.54 -6.51
CA CYS A 137 -2.95 11.24 -6.44
C CYS A 137 -2.80 12.76 -6.52
N ASP A 138 -1.83 13.32 -5.79
CA ASP A 138 -1.61 14.76 -5.74
C ASP A 138 -1.10 15.32 -7.09
N LEU A 139 -0.27 14.56 -7.82
CA LEU A 139 0.18 14.90 -9.16
C LEU A 139 -0.95 14.83 -10.19
N GLU A 140 -1.83 13.82 -10.11
CA GLU A 140 -3.04 13.76 -10.94
C GLU A 140 -3.95 14.97 -10.71
N LEU A 141 -4.12 15.39 -9.45
CA LEU A 141 -4.91 16.57 -9.10
C LEU A 141 -4.29 17.89 -9.57
N ALA A 142 -2.96 17.94 -9.65
CA ALA A 142 -2.22 19.08 -10.19
C ALA A 142 -2.19 19.11 -11.74
N GLY A 143 -2.83 18.15 -12.41
CA GLY A 143 -2.80 18.02 -13.87
C GLY A 143 -1.45 17.54 -14.42
N ARG A 144 -0.59 16.95 -13.57
CA ARG A 144 0.73 16.42 -13.89
C ARG A 144 0.67 14.91 -14.13
N SER A 145 -0.30 14.50 -14.94
CA SER A 145 -0.58 13.09 -15.24
C SER A 145 0.55 12.42 -16.02
N ASP A 146 1.40 13.19 -16.70
CA ASP A 146 2.57 12.73 -17.46
C ASP A 146 3.67 12.13 -16.58
N ILE A 147 3.74 12.55 -15.31
CA ILE A 147 4.79 12.13 -14.36
C ILE A 147 4.26 11.48 -13.09
N SER A 148 2.94 11.37 -12.92
CA SER A 148 2.32 10.99 -11.65
C SER A 148 2.70 9.60 -11.15
N ILE A 149 3.04 8.68 -12.05
CA ILE A 149 3.38 7.29 -11.70
C ILE A 149 4.89 7.04 -11.52
N GLU A 150 5.73 8.00 -11.90
CA GLU A 150 7.19 7.84 -11.85
C GLU A 150 7.73 7.58 -10.43
N PRO A 151 7.26 8.27 -9.37
CA PRO A 151 7.72 7.97 -8.00
C PRO A 151 7.44 6.51 -7.57
N THR A 152 6.30 5.96 -7.98
CA THR A 152 5.94 4.55 -7.74
C THR A 152 6.91 3.61 -8.45
N ARG A 153 7.22 3.88 -9.72
CA ARG A 153 8.18 3.08 -10.50
C ARG A 153 9.58 3.13 -9.91
N GLU A 154 10.03 4.30 -9.48
CA GLU A 154 11.33 4.48 -8.82
C GLU A 154 11.42 3.68 -7.52
N LEU A 155 10.36 3.67 -6.70
CA LEU A 155 10.32 2.89 -5.47
C LEU A 155 10.36 1.37 -5.74
N ILE A 156 9.60 0.88 -6.72
CA ILE A 156 9.64 -0.53 -7.15
C ILE A 156 11.05 -0.90 -7.64
N ALA A 157 11.69 -0.03 -8.43
CA ALA A 157 13.04 -0.27 -8.93
C ALA A 157 14.09 -0.35 -7.81
N LYS A 158 14.01 0.57 -6.83
CA LYS A 158 14.86 0.56 -5.63
C LYS A 158 14.73 -0.76 -4.86
N MET A 159 13.50 -1.28 -4.74
CA MET A 159 13.24 -2.56 -4.07
C MET A 159 13.87 -3.75 -4.79
N ARG A 160 13.80 -3.78 -6.13
CA ARG A 160 14.36 -4.87 -6.93
C ARG A 160 15.89 -4.88 -6.97
N ALA A 161 16.51 -3.75 -6.66
CA ALA A 161 17.96 -3.60 -6.66
C ALA A 161 18.61 -3.88 -5.29
N ALA A 162 17.80 -3.94 -4.22
CA ALA A 162 18.22 -4.27 -2.87
C ALA A 162 18.25 -5.79 -2.66
#